data_AF-A0A1S9B1I8-F1
#
_entry.id   AF-A0A1S9B1I8-F1
#
_cell.length_a   1.000
_cell.length_b   1.000
_cell.length_c   1.000
_cell.angle_alpha   90.00
_cell.angle_beta   90.00
_cell.angle_gamma   90.00
#
_symmetry.space_group_name_H-M   'P 1'
#
loop_
_entity.id
_entity.type
_entity.pdbx_description
1 polymer ?
#
loop_
_entity_poly.entity_id
_entity_poly.type
_entity_poly.pdbx_seq_one_letter_code
_entity_poly.pdbx_strand_id
1 'polypeptide(L)'
;MKFSLLLLLLPLQCVAQYRPSYTPAPPRISPTPYQVQQRSQQQAHQTFQRMQAQQSMLFQQQQFRNQQQATVARSQQAVLLRPVPTQQQLERAQALQEESEQKANEKLARLTQELQRKRQEHPAADAQQAEAQQQEDAKLLTQLSVQNYSEVFLPGQVFNALHARRLSPKAHADWHGISQDLLSNSWWNQHDNAQLAGQLAAYGKNLTVLTSHLLEFDIASAPPATAPLSVSRLDEMLAKDAFDQAAANQIILEAAKAEKIAAGDQLAKAVMDFNRLTATAASQEMTKDSNALRDEVKASLKHVNKEMQRYTARIGASDKLYEAQKAVLESTSKYVGKSSKNR
;
A
#
# COMPACT_ATOMS: atom_id res chain seq x y z
N MET A 1 40.50 -26.25 46.42
CA MET A 1 41.40 -27.41 46.30
C MET A 1 41.16 -28.11 44.97
N LYS A 2 42.26 -28.32 44.23
CA LYS A 2 42.56 -29.39 43.25
C LYS A 2 41.83 -29.45 41.88
N PHE A 3 42.69 -29.30 40.88
CA PHE A 3 42.62 -29.52 39.42
C PHE A 3 42.40 -30.98 39.00
N SER A 4 41.92 -31.18 37.76
CA SER A 4 42.45 -32.09 36.69
C SER A 4 41.49 -32.02 35.47
N LEU A 5 41.79 -31.64 34.22
CA LEU A 5 42.94 -31.69 33.30
C LEU A 5 42.94 -32.98 32.42
N LEU A 6 42.56 -32.82 31.14
CA LEU A 6 42.78 -33.71 29.95
C LEU A 6 42.01 -33.05 28.76
N LEU A 7 42.54 -32.33 27.76
CA LEU A 7 43.77 -32.33 26.93
C LEU A 7 43.78 -33.35 25.77
N LEU A 8 43.75 -32.78 24.54
CA LEU A 8 44.22 -33.25 23.22
C LEU A 8 43.42 -34.31 22.43
N LEU A 9 43.02 -33.96 21.18
CA LEU A 9 43.67 -34.43 19.94
C LEU A 9 43.05 -33.83 18.66
N LEU A 10 43.86 -33.06 17.92
CA LEU A 10 43.76 -32.77 16.48
C LEU A 10 44.41 -33.92 15.67
N PRO A 11 44.04 -34.08 14.39
CA PRO A 11 45.04 -33.96 13.31
C PRO A 11 44.48 -33.13 12.12
N LEU A 12 45.22 -32.15 11.60
CA LEU A 12 46.34 -32.23 10.64
C LEU A 12 45.96 -32.58 9.19
N GLN A 13 46.53 -31.79 8.30
CA GLN A 13 46.27 -31.63 6.88
C GLN A 13 46.75 -32.81 6.03
N CYS A 14 46.05 -33.11 4.94
CA CYS A 14 46.62 -33.81 3.80
C CYS A 14 46.70 -32.88 2.59
N VAL A 15 47.94 -32.71 2.15
CA VAL A 15 48.39 -32.06 0.92
C VAL A 15 48.09 -33.00 -0.25
N ALA A 16 47.47 -32.50 -1.32
CA ALA A 16 47.53 -33.14 -2.62
C ALA A 16 48.14 -32.15 -3.62
N GLN A 17 49.45 -32.29 -3.82
CA GLN A 17 50.16 -31.75 -4.97
C GLN A 17 49.66 -32.45 -6.24
N TYR A 18 49.12 -31.70 -7.18
CA TYR A 18 49.03 -32.14 -8.57
C TYR A 18 49.76 -31.14 -9.47
N ARG A 19 50.85 -31.60 -10.09
CA ARG A 19 51.62 -30.87 -11.10
C ARG A 19 50.91 -30.97 -12.45
N PRO A 20 50.74 -29.87 -13.20
CA PRO A 20 50.62 -29.94 -14.64
C PRO A 20 52.00 -29.79 -15.28
N SER A 21 52.30 -30.74 -16.14
CA SER A 21 53.43 -30.83 -17.04
C SER A 21 53.56 -29.60 -17.93
N TYR A 22 54.80 -29.14 -18.07
CA TYR A 22 55.23 -28.15 -19.04
C TYR A 22 55.11 -28.73 -20.46
N THR A 23 54.26 -28.16 -21.30
CA THR A 23 54.42 -28.20 -22.76
C THR A 23 54.10 -26.80 -23.32
N PRO A 24 54.99 -26.18 -24.10
CA PRO A 24 54.78 -24.83 -24.60
C PRO A 24 53.88 -24.86 -25.84
N ALA A 25 52.79 -24.09 -25.80
CA ALA A 25 51.94 -23.79 -26.96
C ALA A 25 51.99 -22.27 -27.26
N PRO A 26 51.94 -21.87 -28.53
CA PRO A 26 52.34 -20.54 -29.03
C PRO A 26 51.44 -19.40 -28.53
N PRO A 27 51.88 -18.13 -28.60
CA PRO A 27 51.22 -17.02 -27.94
C PRO A 27 49.82 -16.80 -28.54
N ARG A 28 48.77 -17.11 -27.77
CA ARG A 28 47.45 -16.52 -27.97
C ARG A 28 47.40 -15.24 -27.15
N ILE A 29 47.23 -14.12 -27.86
CA ILE A 29 46.95 -12.81 -27.26
C ILE A 29 45.61 -12.95 -26.53
N SER A 30 45.67 -13.14 -25.22
CA SER A 30 44.51 -13.08 -24.35
C SER A 30 43.96 -11.66 -24.38
N PRO A 31 42.65 -11.45 -24.54
CA PRO A 31 42.07 -10.12 -24.36
C PRO A 31 42.39 -9.65 -22.94
N THR A 32 42.87 -8.42 -22.81
CA THR A 32 43.19 -7.83 -21.52
C THR A 32 41.93 -7.84 -20.62
N PRO A 33 42.05 -7.93 -19.29
CA PRO A 33 40.90 -7.93 -18.38
C PRO A 33 39.96 -6.72 -18.62
N TYR A 34 40.51 -5.61 -19.12
CA TYR A 34 39.75 -4.43 -19.55
C TYR A 34 38.77 -4.73 -20.71
N GLN A 35 39.17 -5.52 -21.71
CA GLN A 35 38.32 -5.91 -22.84
C GLN A 35 37.23 -6.89 -22.45
N VAL A 36 37.49 -7.75 -21.46
CA VAL A 36 36.48 -8.69 -20.93
C VAL A 36 35.39 -7.92 -20.16
N GLN A 37 35.77 -6.91 -19.38
CA GLN A 37 34.82 -6.05 -18.66
C GLN A 37 34.00 -5.15 -19.59
N GLN A 38 34.60 -4.63 -20.67
CA GLN A 38 33.86 -3.85 -21.68
C GLN A 38 32.84 -4.72 -22.43
N ARG A 39 33.19 -5.96 -22.78
CA ARG A 39 32.24 -6.89 -23.42
C ARG A 39 31.09 -7.27 -22.51
N SER A 40 31.32 -7.46 -21.20
CA SER A 40 30.23 -7.79 -20.28
C SER A 40 29.25 -6.62 -20.11
N GLN A 41 29.75 -5.38 -20.06
CA GLN A 41 28.87 -4.20 -20.02
C GLN A 41 28.07 -4.02 -21.31
N GLN A 42 28.68 -4.26 -22.48
CA GLN A 42 27.96 -4.18 -23.76
C GLN A 42 26.89 -5.27 -23.89
N GLN A 43 27.15 -6.49 -23.41
CA GLN A 43 26.15 -7.56 -23.37
C GLN A 43 25.02 -7.25 -22.39
N ALA A 44 25.31 -6.68 -21.22
CA ALA A 44 24.28 -6.24 -20.27
C ALA A 44 23.37 -5.16 -20.89
N HIS A 45 23.94 -4.19 -21.62
CA HIS A 45 23.16 -3.15 -22.30
C HIS A 45 22.27 -3.70 -23.41
N GLN A 46 22.77 -4.63 -24.23
CA GLN A 46 21.95 -5.26 -25.27
C GLN A 46 20.82 -6.11 -24.68
N THR A 47 21.07 -6.78 -23.56
CA THR A 47 20.05 -7.60 -22.88
C THR A 47 18.97 -6.71 -22.24
N PHE A 48 19.38 -5.60 -21.63
CA PHE A 48 18.46 -4.60 -21.09
C PHE A 48 17.60 -3.96 -22.19
N GLN A 49 18.20 -3.56 -23.31
CA GLN A 49 17.45 -2.99 -24.44
C GLN A 49 16.46 -3.99 -25.05
N ARG A 50 16.82 -5.28 -25.15
CA ARG A 50 15.87 -6.32 -25.61
C ARG A 50 14.71 -6.51 -24.64
N MET A 51 14.99 -6.51 -23.34
CA MET A 51 13.94 -6.64 -22.32
C MET A 51 13.00 -5.43 -22.33
N GLN A 52 13.55 -4.23 -22.49
CA GLN A 52 12.80 -2.98 -22.58
C GLN A 52 11.96 -2.92 -23.88
N ALA A 53 12.50 -3.40 -25.00
CA ALA A 53 11.78 -3.51 -26.27
C ALA A 53 10.65 -4.56 -26.22
N GLN A 54 10.84 -5.64 -25.45
CA GLN A 54 9.80 -6.66 -25.27
C GLN A 54 8.65 -6.13 -24.40
N GLN A 55 8.95 -5.34 -23.36
CA GLN A 55 7.92 -4.66 -22.57
C GLN A 55 7.21 -3.56 -23.37
N SER A 56 7.93 -2.78 -24.17
CA SER A 56 7.31 -1.70 -24.96
C SER A 56 6.41 -2.24 -26.08
N MET A 57 6.71 -3.41 -26.65
CA MET A 57 5.83 -4.06 -27.64
C MET A 57 4.51 -4.51 -27.03
N LEU A 58 4.54 -5.09 -25.81
CA LEU A 58 3.32 -5.45 -25.07
C LEU A 58 2.48 -4.21 -24.72
N PHE A 59 3.14 -3.13 -24.32
CA PHE A 59 2.49 -1.85 -24.02
C PHE A 59 1.83 -1.22 -25.25
N GLN A 60 2.50 -1.25 -26.41
CA GLN A 60 1.96 -0.71 -27.66
C GLN A 60 0.78 -1.55 -28.19
N GLN A 61 0.81 -2.87 -28.01
CA GLN A 61 -0.32 -3.75 -28.34
C GLN A 61 -1.56 -3.44 -27.47
N GLN A 62 -1.36 -3.05 -26.21
CA GLN A 62 -2.43 -2.63 -25.32
C GLN A 62 -3.00 -1.25 -25.69
N GLN A 63 -2.14 -0.30 -26.11
CA GLN A 63 -2.58 1.02 -26.56
C GLN A 63 -3.43 0.99 -27.83
N PHE A 64 -3.15 0.08 -28.77
CA PHE A 64 -3.98 -0.10 -29.97
C PHE A 64 -5.40 -0.59 -29.64
N ARG A 65 -5.58 -1.29 -28.53
CA ARG A 65 -6.89 -1.73 -28.05
C ARG A 65 -7.66 -0.61 -27.35
N ASN A 66 -6.97 0.34 -26.71
CA ASN A 66 -7.56 1.44 -25.95
C ASN A 66 -7.94 2.66 -26.82
N GLN A 67 -7.30 2.88 -27.97
CA GLN A 67 -7.67 3.99 -28.87
C GLN A 67 -9.03 3.83 -29.55
N GLN A 68 -9.60 2.62 -29.62
CA GLN A 68 -10.95 2.43 -30.17
C GLN A 68 -12.09 2.86 -29.23
N GLN A 69 -11.81 3.30 -27.98
CA GLN A 69 -12.86 3.65 -27.01
C GLN A 69 -12.70 5.03 -26.33
N ALA A 70 -11.66 5.79 -26.67
CA ALA A 70 -11.30 7.03 -25.98
C ALA A 70 -12.00 8.30 -26.52
N THR A 71 -13.33 8.30 -26.63
CA THR A 71 -14.12 9.52 -26.95
C THR A 71 -15.05 9.99 -25.84
N VAL A 72 -14.98 9.40 -24.63
CA VAL A 72 -15.90 9.72 -23.52
C VAL A 72 -15.16 9.91 -22.19
N ALA A 73 -14.31 10.93 -22.07
CA ALA A 73 -13.73 11.29 -20.77
C ALA A 73 -13.21 12.74 -20.71
N ARG A 74 -14.13 13.72 -20.79
CA ARG A 74 -13.83 15.12 -20.45
C ARG A 74 -14.95 15.68 -19.58
N SER A 75 -14.86 15.44 -18.27
CA SER A 75 -15.58 16.21 -17.23
C SER A 75 -15.07 15.81 -15.84
N GLN A 76 -14.03 16.51 -15.39
CA GLN A 76 -13.62 16.55 -13.99
C GLN A 76 -14.18 17.84 -13.39
N GLN A 77 -15.14 17.71 -12.45
CA GLN A 77 -15.56 18.66 -11.41
C GLN A 77 -17.02 18.32 -11.00
N ALA A 78 -17.19 17.29 -10.19
CA ALA A 78 -18.39 17.05 -9.35
C ALA A 78 -18.24 15.68 -8.66
N VAL A 79 -17.51 15.64 -7.54
CA VAL A 79 -17.40 14.43 -6.69
C VAL A 79 -18.08 14.71 -5.37
N LEU A 80 -19.40 14.86 -5.37
CA LEU A 80 -20.19 14.84 -4.12
C LEU A 80 -21.49 14.02 -4.20
N LEU A 81 -21.92 13.56 -5.38
CA LEU A 81 -23.14 12.73 -5.54
C LEU A 81 -23.01 11.72 -6.70
N ARG A 82 -21.89 11.01 -6.81
CA ARG A 82 -21.77 9.95 -7.83
C ARG A 82 -22.33 8.61 -7.31
N PRO A 83 -23.09 7.87 -8.14
CA PRO A 83 -23.46 6.48 -7.84
C PRO A 83 -22.20 5.66 -7.55
N VAL A 84 -22.35 4.64 -6.70
CA VAL A 84 -21.25 3.72 -6.37
C VAL A 84 -20.63 3.21 -7.68
N PRO A 85 -19.35 3.46 -7.95
CA PRO A 85 -18.71 3.01 -9.18
C PRO A 85 -18.80 1.48 -9.23
N THR A 86 -19.11 0.93 -10.40
CA THR A 86 -19.16 -0.53 -10.57
C THR A 86 -17.75 -1.10 -10.41
N GLN A 87 -17.65 -2.40 -10.08
CA GLN A 87 -16.36 -3.07 -9.94
C GLN A 87 -15.48 -2.90 -11.20
N GLN A 88 -16.10 -2.96 -12.38
CA GLN A 88 -15.41 -2.73 -13.65
C GLN A 88 -14.90 -1.28 -13.81
N GLN A 89 -15.61 -0.28 -13.28
CA GLN A 89 -15.14 1.11 -13.28
C GLN A 89 -13.97 1.30 -12.31
N LEU A 90 -13.99 0.60 -11.17
CA LEU A 90 -12.91 0.59 -10.21
C LEU A 90 -11.62 0.01 -10.82
N GLU A 91 -11.71 -1.16 -11.44
CA GLU A 91 -10.59 -1.83 -12.09
C GLU A 91 -9.98 -0.96 -13.19
N ARG A 92 -10.82 -0.27 -13.99
CA ARG A 92 -10.32 0.68 -15.00
C ARG A 92 -9.62 1.89 -14.37
N ALA A 93 -10.18 2.45 -13.29
CA ALA A 93 -9.55 3.57 -12.60
C ALA A 93 -8.19 3.17 -12.01
N GLN A 94 -8.10 1.97 -11.41
CA GLN A 94 -6.84 1.42 -10.90
C GLN A 94 -5.83 1.17 -12.01
N ALA A 95 -6.23 0.56 -13.13
CA ALA A 95 -5.34 0.33 -14.26
C ALA A 95 -4.79 1.64 -14.86
N LEU A 96 -5.64 2.67 -14.98
CA LEU A 96 -5.20 4.00 -15.45
C LEU A 96 -4.24 4.66 -14.45
N GLN A 97 -4.50 4.50 -13.16
CA GLN A 97 -3.64 4.99 -12.09
C GLN A 97 -2.26 4.30 -12.16
N GLU A 98 -2.22 2.98 -12.24
CA GLU A 98 -0.98 2.21 -12.39
C GLU A 98 -0.19 2.61 -13.65
N GLU A 99 -0.87 2.79 -14.79
CA GLU A 99 -0.23 3.26 -16.02
C GLU A 99 0.40 4.66 -15.83
N SER A 100 -0.31 5.56 -15.15
CA SER A 100 0.21 6.90 -14.88
C SER A 100 1.40 6.91 -13.93
N GLU A 101 1.39 6.06 -12.90
CA GLU A 101 2.50 5.88 -11.96
C GLU A 101 3.73 5.29 -12.64
N GLN A 102 3.54 4.31 -13.52
CA GLN A 102 4.63 3.76 -14.36
C GLN A 102 5.26 4.85 -15.22
N LYS A 103 4.46 5.67 -15.91
CA LYS A 103 4.98 6.79 -16.72
C LYS A 103 5.72 7.82 -15.87
N ALA A 104 5.24 8.12 -14.66
CA ALA A 104 5.92 9.02 -13.73
C ALA A 104 7.30 8.49 -13.32
N ASN A 105 7.38 7.19 -12.99
CA ASN A 105 8.63 6.51 -12.66
C ASN A 105 9.59 6.45 -13.86
N GLU A 106 9.08 6.22 -15.07
CA GLU A 106 9.89 6.29 -16.28
C GLU A 106 10.50 7.68 -16.51
N LYS A 107 9.75 8.76 -16.27
CA LYS A 107 10.28 10.12 -16.38
C LYS A 107 11.43 10.35 -15.41
N LEU A 108 11.32 9.88 -14.17
CA LEU A 108 12.39 9.95 -13.17
C LEU A 108 13.62 9.13 -13.58
N ALA A 109 13.41 7.92 -14.10
CA ALA A 109 14.50 7.08 -14.59
C ALA A 109 15.22 7.72 -15.77
N ARG A 110 14.49 8.29 -16.74
CA ARG A 110 15.05 9.01 -17.89
C ARG A 110 15.86 10.22 -17.46
N LEU A 111 15.33 11.04 -16.53
CA LEU A 111 16.06 12.20 -16.02
C LEU A 111 17.35 11.75 -15.32
N THR A 112 17.29 10.74 -14.45
CA THR A 112 18.48 10.19 -13.79
C THR A 112 19.54 9.74 -14.79
N GLN A 113 19.14 9.03 -15.85
CA GLN A 113 20.05 8.58 -16.91
C GLN A 113 20.65 9.77 -17.69
N GLU A 114 19.85 10.79 -18.01
CA GLU A 114 20.32 11.98 -18.70
C GLU A 114 21.35 12.76 -17.87
N LEU A 115 21.09 12.94 -16.58
CA LEU A 115 22.03 13.59 -15.66
C LEU A 115 23.33 12.79 -15.52
N GLN A 116 23.24 11.46 -15.44
CA GLN A 116 24.41 10.60 -15.43
C GLN A 116 25.21 10.69 -16.74
N ARG A 117 24.53 10.75 -17.90
CA ARG A 117 25.19 10.94 -19.20
C ARG A 117 25.90 12.29 -19.28
N LYS A 118 25.24 13.38 -18.86
CA LYS A 118 25.81 14.72 -18.80
C LYS A 118 27.07 14.78 -17.92
N ARG A 119 27.10 14.07 -16.79
CA ARG A 119 28.29 13.95 -15.94
C ARG A 119 29.44 13.19 -16.60
N GLN A 120 29.14 12.21 -17.45
CA GLN A 120 30.15 11.46 -18.20
C GLN A 120 30.71 12.27 -19.38
N GLU A 121 29.85 13.02 -20.06
CA GLU A 121 30.23 13.91 -21.17
C GLU A 121 31.02 15.14 -20.68
N HIS A 122 30.65 15.66 -19.52
CA HIS A 122 31.25 16.84 -18.89
C HIS A 122 31.59 16.54 -17.42
N PRO A 123 32.71 15.83 -17.15
CA PRO A 123 33.16 15.60 -15.79
C PRO A 123 33.57 16.91 -15.14
N ALA A 124 33.22 17.09 -13.86
CA ALA A 124 33.64 18.24 -13.08
C ALA A 124 35.17 18.34 -13.00
N ALA A 125 35.71 19.56 -13.07
CA ALA A 125 37.16 19.78 -13.07
C ALA A 125 37.79 19.60 -11.68
N ASP A 126 37.01 19.80 -10.62
CA ASP A 126 37.43 19.66 -9.23
C ASP A 126 36.28 19.16 -8.33
N ALA A 127 36.61 18.89 -7.06
CA ALA A 127 35.65 18.37 -6.09
C ALA A 127 34.51 19.36 -5.76
N GLN A 128 34.77 20.67 -5.80
CA GLN A 128 33.75 21.68 -5.49
C GLN A 128 32.72 21.80 -6.61
N GLN A 129 33.17 21.76 -7.87
CA GLN A 129 32.30 21.69 -9.05
C GLN A 129 31.51 20.38 -9.08
N ALA A 130 32.12 19.26 -8.67
CA ALA A 130 31.43 17.98 -8.60
C ALA A 130 30.29 17.99 -7.56
N GLU A 131 30.53 18.60 -6.39
CA GLU A 131 29.51 18.74 -5.34
C GLU A 131 28.39 19.69 -5.77
N ALA A 132 28.72 20.84 -6.36
CA ALA A 132 27.72 21.78 -6.88
C ALA A 132 26.84 21.14 -7.95
N GLN A 133 27.44 20.39 -8.89
CA GLN A 133 26.70 19.64 -9.91
C GLN A 133 25.79 18.56 -9.31
N GLN A 134 26.25 17.85 -8.27
CA GLN A 134 25.41 16.87 -7.56
C GLN A 134 24.21 17.52 -6.87
N GLN A 135 24.39 18.71 -6.29
CA GLN A 135 23.31 19.45 -5.64
C GLN A 135 22.26 19.93 -6.66
N GLU A 136 22.69 20.43 -7.82
CA GLU A 136 21.77 20.81 -8.90
C GLU A 136 21.00 19.61 -9.45
N ASP A 137 21.69 18.50 -9.72
CA ASP A 137 21.07 17.23 -10.15
C ASP A 137 20.02 16.76 -9.13
N ALA A 138 20.37 16.76 -7.85
CA ALA A 138 19.48 16.35 -6.77
C ALA A 138 18.23 17.25 -6.74
N LYS A 139 18.39 18.56 -6.89
CA LYS A 139 17.26 19.50 -6.94
C LYS A 139 16.33 19.25 -8.12
N LEU A 140 16.87 18.96 -9.31
CA LEU A 140 16.07 18.62 -10.49
C LEU A 140 15.27 17.32 -10.27
N LEU A 141 15.91 16.31 -9.69
CA LEU A 141 15.26 15.04 -9.34
C LEU A 141 14.17 15.22 -8.28
N THR A 142 14.43 16.01 -7.23
CA THR A 142 13.44 16.34 -6.19
C THR A 142 12.26 17.07 -6.82
N GLN A 143 12.51 18.08 -7.67
CA GLN A 143 11.44 18.84 -8.32
C GLN A 143 10.52 17.93 -9.14
N LEU A 144 11.08 17.05 -9.98
CA LEU A 144 10.28 16.10 -10.75
C LEU A 144 9.55 15.10 -9.85
N SER A 145 10.19 14.65 -8.77
CA SER A 145 9.56 13.72 -7.80
C SER A 145 8.36 14.34 -7.11
N VAL A 146 8.48 15.58 -6.64
CA VAL A 146 7.37 16.33 -6.01
C VAL A 146 6.25 16.58 -7.00
N GLN A 147 6.58 16.96 -8.24
CA GLN A 147 5.58 17.16 -9.29
C GLN A 147 4.82 15.86 -9.59
N ASN A 148 5.54 14.78 -9.88
CA ASN A 148 4.96 13.46 -10.10
C ASN A 148 4.09 13.02 -8.93
N TYR A 149 4.54 13.25 -7.70
CA TYR A 149 3.76 12.94 -6.51
C TYR A 149 2.41 13.65 -6.49
N SER A 150 2.42 14.99 -6.65
CA SER A 150 1.21 15.80 -6.60
C SER A 150 0.22 15.49 -7.73
N GLU A 151 0.72 15.22 -8.94
CA GLU A 151 -0.10 15.03 -10.15
C GLU A 151 -0.61 13.59 -10.31
N VAL A 152 0.17 12.61 -9.82
CA VAL A 152 -0.07 11.19 -10.12
C VAL A 152 -0.31 10.39 -8.85
N PHE A 153 0.66 10.35 -7.93
CA PHE A 153 0.60 9.43 -6.79
C PHE A 153 -0.44 9.84 -5.75
N LEU A 154 -0.51 11.13 -5.40
CA LEU A 154 -1.44 11.62 -4.38
C LEU A 154 -2.91 11.35 -4.73
N PRO A 155 -3.41 11.60 -5.95
CA PRO A 155 -4.74 11.18 -6.37
C PRO A 155 -5.00 9.69 -6.16
N GLY A 156 -4.03 8.82 -6.48
CA GLY A 156 -4.12 7.38 -6.26
C GLY A 156 -4.23 7.01 -4.78
N GLN A 157 -3.43 7.65 -3.91
CA GLN A 157 -3.50 7.42 -2.46
C GLN A 157 -4.86 7.83 -1.89
N VAL A 158 -5.37 9.00 -2.29
CA VAL A 158 -6.69 9.48 -1.87
C VAL A 158 -7.80 8.55 -2.36
N PHE A 159 -7.73 8.13 -3.63
CA PHE A 159 -8.67 7.16 -4.18
C PHE A 159 -8.68 5.85 -3.37
N ASN A 160 -7.51 5.28 -3.09
CA ASN A 160 -7.39 4.06 -2.29
C ASN A 160 -7.95 4.24 -0.88
N ALA A 161 -7.62 5.36 -0.22
CA ALA A 161 -8.15 5.68 1.11
C ALA A 161 -9.68 5.82 1.12
N LEU A 162 -10.26 6.47 0.11
CA LEU A 162 -11.71 6.59 -0.05
C LEU A 162 -12.38 5.25 -0.27
N HIS A 163 -11.77 4.36 -1.06
CA HIS A 163 -12.29 3.02 -1.30
C HIS A 163 -12.21 2.12 -0.08
N ALA A 164 -11.16 2.26 0.73
CA ALA A 164 -10.98 1.53 1.97
C ALA A 164 -11.99 1.93 3.07
N ARG A 165 -12.83 2.97 2.87
CA ARG A 165 -13.94 3.34 3.78
C ARG A 165 -15.14 2.37 3.72
N ARG A 166 -15.10 1.37 2.84
CA ARG A 166 -16.22 0.46 2.57
C ARG A 166 -15.79 -1.00 2.71
N LEU A 167 -16.76 -1.85 3.04
CA LEU A 167 -16.57 -3.29 2.94
C LEU A 167 -16.37 -3.70 1.48
N SER A 168 -15.53 -4.72 1.26
CA SER A 168 -15.45 -5.37 -0.06
C SER A 168 -16.79 -6.02 -0.41
N PRO A 169 -17.10 -6.28 -1.69
CA PRO A 169 -18.36 -6.93 -2.09
C PRO A 169 -18.59 -8.26 -1.37
N LYS A 170 -17.53 -9.05 -1.21
CA LYS A 170 -17.56 -10.31 -0.44
C LYS A 170 -17.88 -10.05 1.03
N ALA A 171 -17.17 -9.14 1.67
CA ALA A 171 -17.40 -8.80 3.08
C ALA A 171 -18.81 -8.24 3.32
N HIS A 172 -19.36 -7.50 2.36
CA HIS A 172 -20.74 -7.02 2.40
C HIS A 172 -21.76 -8.16 2.27
N ALA A 173 -21.52 -9.11 1.35
CA ALA A 173 -22.34 -10.31 1.21
C ALA A 173 -22.30 -11.18 2.48
N ASP A 174 -21.12 -11.37 3.07
CA ASP A 174 -20.93 -12.11 4.32
C ASP A 174 -21.70 -11.44 5.46
N TRP A 175 -21.56 -10.12 5.63
CA TRP A 175 -22.32 -9.35 6.63
C TRP A 175 -23.84 -9.50 6.43
N HIS A 176 -24.30 -9.36 5.18
CA HIS A 176 -25.72 -9.47 4.86
C HIS A 176 -26.27 -10.87 5.10
N GLY A 177 -25.50 -11.91 4.76
CA GLY A 177 -25.86 -13.31 5.04
C GLY A 177 -26.05 -13.55 6.54
N ILE A 178 -25.07 -13.14 7.36
CA ILE A 178 -25.18 -13.20 8.84
C ILE A 178 -26.43 -12.47 9.32
N SER A 179 -26.69 -11.28 8.78
CA SER A 179 -27.87 -10.50 9.15
C SER A 179 -29.18 -11.19 8.75
N GLN A 180 -29.25 -11.80 7.58
CA GLN A 180 -30.47 -12.47 7.11
C GLN A 180 -30.75 -13.73 7.92
N ASP A 181 -29.72 -14.56 8.15
CA ASP A 181 -29.81 -15.78 8.92
C ASP A 181 -30.36 -15.48 10.33
N LEU A 182 -29.67 -14.62 11.08
CA LEU A 182 -30.02 -14.37 12.48
C LEU A 182 -31.29 -13.55 12.67
N LEU A 183 -31.73 -12.77 11.68
CA LEU A 183 -33.04 -12.09 11.76
C LEU A 183 -34.20 -13.00 11.33
N SER A 184 -33.94 -14.01 10.49
CA SER A 184 -34.97 -14.91 9.99
C SER A 184 -35.49 -15.86 11.06
N ASN A 185 -36.82 -15.91 11.23
CA ASN A 185 -37.46 -16.88 12.12
C ASN A 185 -37.23 -18.34 11.66
N SER A 186 -37.08 -18.58 10.36
CA SER A 186 -36.87 -19.94 9.83
C SER A 186 -35.51 -20.51 10.25
N TRP A 187 -34.48 -19.67 10.28
CA TRP A 187 -33.13 -20.08 10.67
C TRP A 187 -33.12 -20.59 12.11
N TRP A 188 -33.72 -19.84 13.05
CA TRP A 188 -33.83 -20.26 14.46
C TRP A 188 -34.62 -21.56 14.65
N ASN A 189 -35.59 -21.84 13.79
CA ASN A 189 -36.41 -23.06 13.88
C ASN A 189 -35.72 -24.28 13.24
N GLN A 190 -34.69 -24.09 12.42
CA GLN A 190 -33.98 -25.15 11.70
C GLN A 190 -32.75 -25.67 12.45
N HIS A 191 -32.27 -24.94 13.46
CA HIS A 191 -31.04 -25.26 14.17
C HIS A 191 -31.33 -25.92 15.52
N ASP A 192 -30.66 -27.04 15.78
CA ASP A 192 -30.70 -27.69 17.08
C ASP A 192 -29.95 -26.84 18.13
N ASN A 193 -30.48 -26.80 19.36
CA ASN A 193 -29.92 -26.05 20.48
C ASN A 193 -28.47 -26.46 20.77
N ALA A 194 -28.09 -27.71 20.49
CA ALA A 194 -26.73 -28.21 20.67
C ALA A 194 -25.70 -27.56 19.72
N GLN A 195 -26.11 -27.13 18.52
CA GLN A 195 -25.23 -26.52 17.52
C GLN A 195 -25.34 -24.99 17.49
N LEU A 196 -26.46 -24.45 17.97
CA LEU A 196 -26.79 -23.02 17.96
C LEU A 196 -25.73 -22.17 18.68
N ALA A 197 -25.26 -22.63 19.84
CA ALA A 197 -24.17 -22.01 20.61
C ALA A 197 -22.90 -21.77 19.77
N GLY A 198 -22.39 -22.82 19.12
CA GLY A 198 -21.17 -22.75 18.31
C GLY A 198 -21.33 -21.86 17.09
N GLN A 199 -22.50 -21.87 16.45
CA GLN A 199 -22.79 -21.03 15.29
C GLN A 199 -22.90 -19.55 15.65
N LEU A 200 -23.58 -19.21 16.75
CA LEU A 200 -23.66 -17.84 17.24
C LEU A 200 -22.27 -17.27 17.55
N ALA A 201 -21.42 -18.04 18.23
CA ALA A 201 -20.04 -17.64 18.49
C ALA A 201 -19.22 -17.45 17.20
N ALA A 202 -19.43 -18.31 16.19
CA ALA A 202 -18.79 -18.15 14.89
C ALA A 202 -19.24 -16.86 14.18
N TYR A 203 -20.54 -16.53 14.23
CA TYR A 203 -21.03 -15.26 13.68
C TYR A 203 -20.49 -14.04 14.42
N GLY A 204 -20.42 -14.08 15.76
CA GLY A 204 -19.79 -13.01 16.55
C GLY A 204 -18.34 -12.76 16.16
N LYS A 205 -17.56 -13.83 15.99
CA LYS A 205 -16.17 -13.75 15.49
C LYS A 205 -16.09 -13.21 14.07
N ASN A 206 -16.96 -13.66 13.16
CA ASN A 206 -16.96 -13.18 11.78
C ASN A 206 -17.28 -11.69 11.70
N LEU A 207 -18.28 -11.20 12.43
CA LEU A 207 -18.58 -9.76 12.50
C LEU A 207 -17.41 -8.96 13.08
N THR A 208 -16.71 -9.51 14.08
CA THR A 208 -15.49 -8.91 14.65
C THR A 208 -14.41 -8.76 13.58
N VAL A 209 -14.11 -9.83 12.83
CA VAL A 209 -13.10 -9.81 11.75
C VAL A 209 -13.48 -8.83 10.64
N LEU A 210 -14.74 -8.85 10.19
CA LEU A 210 -15.24 -7.94 9.15
C LEU A 210 -15.13 -6.47 9.57
N THR A 211 -15.45 -6.19 10.84
CA THR A 211 -15.38 -4.83 11.39
C THR A 211 -13.94 -4.37 11.59
N SER A 212 -13.05 -5.24 12.11
CA SER A 212 -11.63 -4.92 12.22
C SER A 212 -10.98 -4.66 10.86
N HIS A 213 -11.36 -5.41 9.82
CA HIS A 213 -10.90 -5.15 8.45
C HIS A 213 -11.42 -3.82 7.89
N LEU A 214 -12.70 -3.49 8.12
CA LEU A 214 -13.27 -2.20 7.70
C LEU A 214 -12.56 -1.02 8.37
N LEU A 215 -12.31 -1.14 9.68
CA LEU A 215 -11.76 -0.07 10.50
C LEU A 215 -10.22 -0.02 10.46
N GLU A 216 -9.55 -1.04 9.93
CA GLU A 216 -8.09 -1.19 9.88
C GLU A 216 -7.41 -1.13 11.26
N PHE A 217 -8.11 -1.60 12.29
CA PHE A 217 -7.55 -1.85 13.61
C PHE A 217 -8.32 -2.98 14.29
N ASP A 218 -7.68 -3.64 15.26
CA ASP A 218 -8.33 -4.66 16.07
C ASP A 218 -9.32 -4.00 17.04
N ILE A 219 -10.62 -4.26 16.84
CA ILE A 219 -11.67 -3.71 17.70
C ILE A 219 -11.70 -4.33 19.10
N ALA A 220 -11.06 -5.47 19.32
CA ALA A 220 -10.94 -6.08 20.64
C ALA A 220 -9.91 -5.35 21.53
N SER A 221 -9.13 -4.45 20.94
CA SER A 221 -8.12 -3.64 21.61
C SER A 221 -8.53 -2.17 21.67
N ALA A 222 -7.92 -1.40 22.56
CA ALA A 222 -8.13 0.05 22.56
C ALA A 222 -7.73 0.64 21.19
N PRO A 223 -8.56 1.52 20.59
CA PRO A 223 -8.21 2.13 19.32
C PRO A 223 -6.90 2.92 19.48
N PRO A 224 -6.01 2.87 18.48
CA PRO A 224 -4.75 3.57 18.56
C PRO A 224 -4.98 5.08 18.66
N ALA A 225 -4.15 5.76 19.45
CA ALA A 225 -4.18 7.22 19.50
C ALA A 225 -3.92 7.80 18.11
N THR A 226 -4.76 8.73 17.68
CA THR A 226 -4.56 9.46 16.42
C THR A 226 -3.71 10.68 16.69
N ALA A 227 -2.55 10.77 16.05
CA ALA A 227 -1.80 12.01 16.04
C ALA A 227 -2.62 13.12 15.34
N PRO A 228 -2.47 14.40 15.75
CA PRO A 228 -2.99 15.50 14.97
C PRO A 228 -2.30 15.52 13.59
N LEU A 229 -3.07 15.86 12.56
CA LEU A 229 -2.55 16.04 11.21
C LEU A 229 -1.37 17.02 11.25
N SER A 230 -0.22 16.61 10.72
CA SER A 230 0.96 17.47 10.62
C SER A 230 1.64 17.30 9.27
N VAL A 231 1.86 18.42 8.59
CA VAL A 231 2.66 18.51 7.36
C VAL A 231 4.04 19.11 7.61
N SER A 232 4.38 19.46 8.86
CA SER A 232 5.61 20.21 9.18
C SER A 232 6.88 19.49 8.72
N ARG A 233 6.94 18.17 8.91
CA ARG A 233 8.08 17.36 8.47
C ARG A 233 8.24 17.39 6.94
N LEU A 234 7.13 17.35 6.19
CA LEU A 234 7.17 17.45 4.74
C LEU A 234 7.68 18.84 4.32
N ASP A 235 7.16 19.90 4.93
CA ASP A 235 7.60 21.27 4.68
C ASP A 235 9.10 21.47 4.98
N GLU A 236 9.60 20.91 6.09
CA GLU A 236 11.01 20.96 6.47
C GLU A 236 11.93 20.24 5.48
N MET A 237 11.48 19.10 4.93
CA MET A 237 12.22 18.36 3.91
C MET A 237 12.25 19.13 2.58
N LEU A 238 11.10 19.65 2.14
CA LEU A 238 11.00 20.43 0.91
C LEU A 238 11.80 21.74 0.99
N ALA A 239 11.91 22.36 2.18
CA ALA A 239 12.75 23.52 2.38
C ALA A 239 14.26 23.23 2.19
N LYS A 240 14.66 21.96 2.25
CA LYS A 240 16.04 21.47 2.07
C LYS A 240 16.22 20.72 0.75
N ASP A 241 15.32 20.93 -0.23
CA ASP A 241 15.33 20.24 -1.53
C ASP A 241 15.34 18.70 -1.41
N ALA A 242 14.72 18.17 -0.35
CA ALA A 242 14.52 16.74 -0.14
C ALA A 242 13.04 16.37 -0.20
N PHE A 243 12.72 15.17 -0.70
CA PHE A 243 11.37 14.66 -0.75
C PHE A 243 11.32 13.18 -0.40
N ASP A 244 10.39 12.83 0.49
CA ASP A 244 10.09 11.45 0.87
C ASP A 244 8.61 11.17 0.59
N GLN A 245 8.39 10.37 -0.45
CA GLN A 245 7.06 9.94 -0.86
C GLN A 245 6.35 9.13 0.24
N ALA A 246 7.06 8.32 1.02
CA ALA A 246 6.46 7.54 2.09
C ALA A 246 5.97 8.45 3.23
N ALA A 247 6.74 9.47 3.58
CA ALA A 247 6.32 10.48 4.55
C ALA A 247 5.07 11.24 4.09
N ALA A 248 5.00 11.61 2.80
CA ALA A 248 3.81 12.25 2.24
C ALA A 248 2.58 11.32 2.23
N ASN A 249 2.77 10.04 1.90
CA ASN A 249 1.69 9.04 1.95
C ASN A 249 1.19 8.81 3.36
N GLN A 250 2.08 8.82 4.35
CA GLN A 250 1.73 8.62 5.75
C GLN A 250 0.70 9.65 6.24
N ILE A 251 0.80 10.90 5.78
CA ILE A 251 -0.17 11.98 6.10
C ILE A 251 -1.59 11.59 5.66
N ILE A 252 -1.73 11.02 4.45
CA ILE A 252 -3.02 10.57 3.90
C ILE A 252 -3.55 9.36 4.67
N LEU A 253 -2.68 8.39 4.97
CA LEU A 253 -3.04 7.18 5.71
C LEU A 253 -3.48 7.49 7.14
N GLU A 254 -2.77 8.38 7.83
CA GLU A 254 -3.11 8.82 9.18
C GLU A 254 -4.44 9.56 9.22
N ALA A 255 -4.69 10.43 8.25
CA ALA A 255 -5.97 11.11 8.13
C ALA A 255 -7.11 10.11 7.91
N ALA A 256 -6.98 9.20 6.95
CA ALA A 256 -7.99 8.16 6.67
C ALA A 256 -8.26 7.28 7.91
N LYS A 257 -7.21 6.87 8.61
CA LYS A 257 -7.32 6.09 9.84
C LYS A 257 -8.02 6.87 10.95
N ALA A 258 -7.71 8.16 11.11
CA ALA A 258 -8.34 9.00 12.11
C ALA A 258 -9.84 9.20 11.86
N GLU A 259 -10.27 9.24 10.59
CA GLU A 259 -11.70 9.23 10.25
C GLU A 259 -12.37 7.90 10.59
N LYS A 260 -11.73 6.77 10.27
CA LYS A 260 -12.25 5.44 10.60
C LYS A 260 -12.45 5.24 12.08
N ILE A 261 -11.48 5.67 12.89
CA ILE A 261 -11.58 5.62 14.36
C ILE A 261 -12.74 6.48 14.85
N ALA A 262 -12.83 7.74 14.38
CA ALA A 262 -13.89 8.65 14.81
C ALA A 262 -15.30 8.20 14.38
N ALA A 263 -15.45 7.69 13.16
CA ALA A 263 -16.74 7.23 12.63
C ALA A 263 -17.14 5.85 13.19
N GLY A 264 -16.16 5.00 13.48
CA GLY A 264 -16.33 3.57 13.77
C GLY A 264 -16.39 3.19 15.25
N ASP A 265 -16.12 4.11 16.19
CA ASP A 265 -16.12 3.82 17.64
C ASP A 265 -17.39 3.11 18.12
N GLN A 266 -18.56 3.61 17.72
CA GLN A 266 -19.85 3.03 18.13
C GLN A 266 -20.14 1.69 17.43
N LEU A 267 -19.69 1.53 16.19
CA LEU A 267 -19.80 0.26 15.48
C LEU A 267 -18.93 -0.82 16.14
N ALA A 268 -17.68 -0.48 16.49
CA ALA A 268 -16.77 -1.36 17.21
C ALA A 268 -17.39 -1.84 18.54
N LYS A 269 -17.94 -0.92 19.34
CA LYS A 269 -18.64 -1.23 20.59
C LYS A 269 -19.83 -2.17 20.38
N ALA A 270 -20.71 -1.86 19.44
CA ALA A 270 -21.88 -2.69 19.15
C ALA A 270 -21.49 -4.13 18.74
N VAL A 271 -20.43 -4.28 17.94
CA VAL A 271 -19.94 -5.58 17.50
C VAL A 271 -19.28 -6.35 18.64
N MET A 272 -18.50 -5.68 19.51
CA MET A 272 -17.94 -6.32 20.70
C MET A 272 -19.04 -6.79 21.66
N ASP A 273 -20.09 -6.00 21.87
CA ASP A 273 -21.22 -6.38 22.71
C ASP A 273 -21.97 -7.58 22.15
N PHE A 274 -22.19 -7.61 20.83
CA PHE A 274 -22.75 -8.76 20.13
C PHE A 274 -21.86 -10.01 20.28
N ASN A 275 -20.55 -9.87 20.07
CA ASN A 275 -19.60 -10.97 20.22
C ASN A 275 -19.58 -11.50 21.68
N ARG A 276 -19.65 -10.62 22.67
CA ARG A 276 -19.77 -11.02 24.08
C ARG A 276 -21.07 -11.79 24.35
N LEU A 277 -22.21 -11.29 23.89
CA LEU A 277 -23.51 -11.96 24.03
C LEU A 277 -23.47 -13.39 23.45
N THR A 278 -22.99 -13.52 22.21
CA THR A 278 -22.90 -14.82 21.51
C THR A 278 -21.87 -15.76 22.11
N ALA A 279 -20.75 -15.25 22.63
CA ALA A 279 -19.75 -16.07 23.33
C ALA A 279 -20.27 -16.58 24.70
N THR A 280 -21.00 -15.75 25.44
CA THR A 280 -21.65 -16.16 26.70
C THR A 280 -22.71 -17.23 26.44
N ALA A 281 -23.55 -17.05 25.41
CA ALA A 281 -24.53 -18.03 24.99
C ALA A 281 -23.91 -19.37 24.57
N ALA A 282 -22.65 -19.36 24.08
CA ALA A 282 -21.93 -20.57 23.72
C ALA A 282 -21.31 -21.31 24.92
N SER A 283 -21.13 -20.62 26.04
CA SER A 283 -20.43 -21.12 27.23
C SER A 283 -21.38 -21.63 28.31
N GLN A 284 -22.60 -21.13 28.34
CA GLN A 284 -23.67 -21.64 29.18
C GLN A 284 -24.42 -22.69 28.34
N GLU A 285 -24.38 -23.97 28.72
CA GLU A 285 -25.31 -24.97 28.16
C GLU A 285 -26.70 -24.32 28.12
N MET A 286 -27.31 -24.18 26.93
CA MET A 286 -28.55 -23.42 26.71
C MET A 286 -29.70 -24.00 27.56
N THR A 287 -29.77 -23.65 28.83
CA THR A 287 -30.50 -24.46 29.81
C THR A 287 -31.83 -23.90 30.24
N LYS A 288 -32.34 -22.77 29.70
CA LYS A 288 -33.78 -22.46 29.93
C LYS A 288 -34.53 -21.44 29.07
N ASP A 289 -33.93 -20.60 28.23
CA ASP A 289 -34.75 -19.63 27.47
C ASP A 289 -34.19 -19.27 26.07
N SER A 290 -34.38 -20.19 25.12
CA SER A 290 -33.97 -20.01 23.72
C SER A 290 -34.68 -18.83 23.03
N ASN A 291 -35.89 -18.48 23.48
CA ASN A 291 -36.65 -17.36 22.93
C ASN A 291 -36.09 -16.01 23.41
N ALA A 292 -35.80 -15.87 24.70
CA ALA A 292 -35.18 -14.66 25.23
C ALA A 292 -33.82 -14.38 24.59
N LEU A 293 -32.96 -15.41 24.47
CA LEU A 293 -31.66 -15.27 23.79
C LEU A 293 -31.85 -14.86 22.32
N ARG A 294 -32.78 -15.49 21.62
CA ARG A 294 -33.09 -15.13 20.22
C ARG A 294 -33.48 -13.66 20.10
N ASP A 295 -34.31 -13.14 20.99
CA ASP A 295 -34.73 -11.74 20.97
C ASP A 295 -33.57 -10.79 21.29
N GLU A 296 -32.71 -11.14 22.26
CA GLU A 296 -31.49 -10.39 22.58
C GLU A 296 -30.49 -10.36 21.41
N VAL A 297 -30.22 -11.52 20.78
CA VAL A 297 -29.34 -11.62 19.60
C VAL A 297 -29.89 -10.79 18.45
N LYS A 298 -31.20 -10.87 18.17
CA LYS A 298 -31.84 -10.06 17.13
C LYS A 298 -31.77 -8.57 17.44
N ALA A 299 -32.00 -8.17 18.68
CA ALA A 299 -31.91 -6.77 19.10
C ALA A 299 -30.48 -6.24 18.97
N SER A 300 -29.49 -6.99 19.45
CA SER A 300 -28.08 -6.65 19.34
C SER A 300 -27.62 -6.57 17.88
N LEU A 301 -28.06 -7.48 17.02
CA LEU A 301 -27.73 -7.45 15.59
C LEU A 301 -28.38 -6.27 14.86
N LYS A 302 -29.64 -5.93 15.19
CA LYS A 302 -30.29 -4.71 14.68
C LYS A 302 -29.50 -3.46 15.10
N HIS A 303 -28.98 -3.42 16.32
CA HIS A 303 -28.13 -2.33 16.79
C HIS A 303 -26.82 -2.26 15.99
N VAL A 304 -26.14 -3.38 15.79
CA VAL A 304 -24.93 -3.49 14.94
C VAL A 304 -25.19 -2.97 13.51
N ASN A 305 -26.30 -3.39 12.89
CA ASN A 305 -26.69 -2.91 11.55
C ASN A 305 -26.95 -1.40 11.52
N LYS A 306 -27.59 -0.86 12.56
CA LYS A 306 -27.82 0.59 12.69
C LYS A 306 -26.51 1.36 12.83
N GLU A 307 -25.56 0.86 13.61
CA GLU A 307 -24.25 1.49 13.74
C GLU A 307 -23.40 1.37 12.47
N MET A 308 -23.54 0.30 11.68
CA MET A 308 -22.91 0.20 10.35
C MET A 308 -23.45 1.26 9.37
N GLN A 309 -24.77 1.50 9.39
CA GLN A 309 -25.37 2.59 8.60
C GLN A 309 -24.87 3.97 9.07
N ARG A 310 -24.79 4.18 10.38
CA ARG A 310 -24.24 5.42 10.97
C ARG A 310 -22.78 5.62 10.64
N TYR A 311 -21.96 4.57 10.69
CA TYR A 311 -20.57 4.60 10.23
C TYR A 311 -20.49 5.08 8.78
N THR A 312 -21.28 4.48 7.89
CA THR A 312 -21.30 4.84 6.46
C THR A 312 -21.68 6.32 6.24
N ALA A 313 -22.63 6.84 7.02
CA ALA A 313 -23.00 8.24 6.96
C ALA A 313 -21.89 9.17 7.51
N ARG A 314 -21.31 8.83 8.67
CA ARG A 314 -20.27 9.62 9.34
C ARG A 314 -18.97 9.67 8.54
N ILE A 315 -18.52 8.52 8.02
CA ILE A 315 -17.30 8.45 7.22
C ILE A 315 -17.45 9.18 5.88
N GLY A 316 -18.68 9.25 5.35
CA GLY A 316 -18.99 10.04 4.16
C GLY A 316 -19.00 11.55 4.39
N ALA A 317 -19.26 12.00 5.62
CA ALA A 317 -19.29 13.40 6.02
C ALA A 317 -17.98 13.89 6.69
N SER A 318 -16.93 13.06 6.68
CA SER A 318 -15.65 13.42 7.29
C SER A 318 -14.73 14.11 6.29
N ASP A 319 -14.12 15.22 6.72
CA ASP A 319 -13.25 16.07 5.89
C ASP A 319 -11.75 15.85 6.15
N LYS A 320 -11.34 14.97 7.07
CA LYS A 320 -9.91 14.89 7.46
C LYS A 320 -9.02 14.45 6.31
N LEU A 321 -9.48 13.50 5.50
CA LEU A 321 -8.76 13.04 4.30
C LEU A 321 -8.66 14.16 3.26
N TYR A 322 -9.71 14.96 3.11
CA TYR A 322 -9.73 16.11 2.23
C TYR A 322 -8.76 17.20 2.70
N GLU A 323 -8.77 17.53 4.00
CA GLU A 323 -7.84 18.50 4.60
C GLU A 323 -6.38 18.02 4.48
N ALA A 324 -6.13 16.72 4.67
CA ALA A 324 -4.80 16.13 4.47
C ALA A 324 -4.34 16.22 3.01
N GLN A 325 -5.21 15.87 2.05
CA GLN A 325 -4.93 16.03 0.63
C GLN A 325 -4.61 17.49 0.29
N LYS A 326 -5.43 18.42 0.77
CA LYS A 326 -5.26 19.86 0.55
C LYS A 326 -3.93 20.36 1.12
N ALA A 327 -3.60 20.01 2.37
CA ALA A 327 -2.35 20.43 3.00
C ALA A 327 -1.12 19.89 2.26
N VAL A 328 -1.15 18.64 1.81
CA VAL A 328 -0.07 18.04 1.02
C VAL A 328 0.04 18.71 -0.37
N LEU A 329 -1.08 18.99 -1.04
CA LEU A 329 -1.09 19.74 -2.30
C LEU A 329 -0.54 21.16 -2.13
N GLU A 330 -0.90 21.87 -1.07
CA GLU A 330 -0.40 23.21 -0.79
C GLU A 330 1.11 23.21 -0.57
N SER A 331 1.62 22.28 0.24
CA SER A 331 3.05 22.11 0.52
C SER A 331 3.85 21.82 -0.77
N THR A 332 3.41 20.83 -1.54
CA THR A 332 4.07 20.41 -2.80
C THR A 332 3.98 21.47 -3.89
N SER A 333 2.83 22.12 -4.06
CA SER A 333 2.64 23.20 -5.05
C SER A 333 3.48 24.44 -4.72
N LYS A 334 3.59 24.79 -3.44
CA LYS A 334 4.44 25.89 -2.96
C LYS A 334 5.91 25.62 -3.29
N TYR A 335 6.37 24.38 -3.13
CA TYR A 335 7.74 24.00 -3.50
C TYR A 335 7.97 24.10 -5.02
N VAL A 336 7.13 23.47 -5.84
CA VAL A 336 7.27 23.49 -7.31
C VAL A 336 7.20 24.93 -7.86
N GLY A 337 6.29 25.75 -7.33
CA GLY A 337 6.14 27.16 -7.73
C GLY A 337 7.35 28.04 -7.37
N LYS A 338 8.03 27.77 -6.24
CA LYS A 338 9.29 28.46 -5.90
C LYS A 338 10.45 28.00 -6.79
N SER A 339 10.58 26.69 -7.01
CA SER A 339 11.66 26.13 -7.83
C SER A 339 11.56 26.52 -9.31
N SER A 340 10.35 26.79 -9.82
CA SER A 340 10.16 27.30 -11.18
C SER A 340 10.50 28.79 -11.37
N LYS A 341 10.50 29.61 -10.31
CA LYS A 341 10.82 31.06 -10.39
C LYS A 341 12.31 31.36 -10.28
N ASN A 342 13.10 30.37 -9.86
CA ASN A 342 14.56 30.47 -9.70
C ASN A 342 15.32 29.87 -10.89
N ARG A 343 14.65 29.65 -12.03
CA ARG A 343 15.24 29.39 -13.34
C ARG A 343 14.95 30.59 -14.23
#